data_AF-A0A968A7N4-F1
#
_entry.id   AF-A0A968A7N4-F1
#
_cell.length_a   1.000
_cell.length_b   1.000
_cell.length_c   1.000
_cell.angle_alpha   90.00
_cell.angle_beta   90.00
_cell.angle_gamma   90.00
#
_symmetry.space_group_name_H-M   'P 1'
#
loop_
_entity.id
_entity.type
_entity.pdbx_description
1 polymer ?
#
loop_
_entity_poly.entity_id
_entity_poly.type
_entity_poly.pdbx_seq_one_letter_code
_entity_poly.pdbx_strand_id
1 'polypeptide(L)' 'LLSKTIFLLTLYATSWGASAQERLTVVATTSMIGDAVRTIVQDKARVTTLMGAGVDPHA' A
#
# COMPACT_ATOMS: atom_id res chain seq x y z
N LEU A 1 -25.51 30.66 5.01
CA LEU A 1 -25.87 29.43 4.25
C LEU A 1 -25.09 29.29 2.95
N LEU A 2 -25.03 30.32 2.10
CA LEU A 2 -24.41 30.30 0.76
C LEU A 2 -22.93 29.84 0.73
N SER A 3 -22.14 30.20 1.75
CA SER A 3 -20.74 29.80 1.88
C SER A 3 -20.57 28.29 2.12
N LYS A 4 -21.47 27.64 2.89
CA LYS A 4 -21.42 26.18 3.15
C LYS A 4 -21.73 25.38 1.88
N THR A 5 -22.68 25.85 1.08
CA THR A 5 -23.04 25.21 -0.19
C THR A 5 -21.93 25.30 -1.22
N ILE A 6 -21.23 26.44 -1.30
CA ILE A 6 -20.08 26.60 -2.18
C ILE A 6 -18.93 25.68 -1.76
N PHE A 7 -18.63 25.61 -0.46
CA PHE A 7 -17.60 24.72 0.08
C PHE A 7 -17.86 23.24 -0.20
N LEU A 8 -19.10 22.80 -0.05
CA LEU A 8 -19.51 21.41 -0.36
C LEU A 8 -19.41 21.10 -1.86
N LEU A 9 -19.77 22.05 -2.72
CA LEU A 9 -19.69 21.89 -4.17
C LEU A 9 -18.24 21.77 -4.66
N THR A 10 -17.33 22.56 -4.08
CA THR A 10 -15.88 22.46 -4.36
C THR A 10 -15.29 21.13 -3.91
N LEU A 11 -15.70 20.59 -2.76
CA LEU A 11 -15.21 19.29 -2.27
C LEU A 11 -15.64 18.15 -3.21
N TYR A 12 -16.91 18.19 -3.65
CA TYR A 12 -17.46 17.20 -4.57
C TYR A 12 -16.74 17.22 -5.93
N ALA A 13 -16.46 18.40 -6.48
CA ALA A 13 -15.77 18.56 -7.75
C ALA A 13 -14.33 17.99 -7.75
N THR A 14 -13.63 18.03 -6.59
CA THR A 14 -12.26 17.49 -6.47
C THR A 14 -12.19 15.97 -6.37
N SER A 15 -13.31 15.28 -6.19
CA SER A 15 -13.36 13.81 -6.08
C SER A 15 -13.36 13.09 -7.44
N TRP A 16 -13.50 13.84 -8.54
CA TRP A 16 -13.59 13.32 -9.90
C TRP A 16 -12.20 12.95 -10.44
N GLY A 17 -11.67 11.78 -10.06
CA GLY A 17 -10.47 11.23 -10.71
C GLY A 17 -9.47 10.46 -9.84
N ALA A 18 -9.77 10.17 -8.58
CA ALA A 18 -8.88 9.34 -7.76
C ALA A 18 -9.07 7.84 -8.07
N SER A 19 -8.45 7.35 -9.14
CA SER A 19 -8.32 5.91 -9.38
C SER A 19 -7.21 5.35 -8.48
N ALA A 20 -7.56 4.48 -7.54
CA ALA A 20 -6.58 3.77 -6.73
C ALA A 20 -5.79 2.79 -7.62
N GLN A 21 -4.48 3.02 -7.78
CA GLN A 21 -3.59 2.07 -8.45
C GLN A 21 -3.62 0.73 -7.71
N GLU A 22 -3.69 -0.37 -8.45
CA GLU A 22 -3.56 -1.71 -7.85
C GLU A 22 -2.18 -1.84 -7.18
N ARG A 23 -2.16 -2.42 -5.97
CA ARG A 23 -0.93 -2.53 -5.17
C ARG A 23 0.03 -3.51 -5.85
N LEU A 24 1.31 -3.15 -5.90
CA LEU A 24 2.37 -4.04 -6.37
C LEU A 24 2.40 -5.31 -5.50
N THR A 25 2.49 -6.48 -6.11
CA THR A 25 2.66 -7.74 -5.37
C THR A 25 4.13 -8.14 -5.38
N VAL A 26 4.69 -8.38 -4.20
CA VAL A 26 6.09 -8.78 -4.02
C VAL A 26 6.16 -10.09 -3.23
N VAL A 27 6.93 -11.04 -3.75
CA VAL A 27 7.23 -12.31 -3.06
C VAL A 27 8.71 -12.31 -2.71
N ALA A 28 9.02 -12.49 -1.42
CA ALA A 28 10.38 -12.67 -0.93
C ALA A 28 10.57 -14.12 -0.46
N THR A 29 11.73 -14.71 -0.74
CA THR A 29 12.06 -16.06 -0.28
C THR A 29 12.17 -16.09 1.24
N THR A 30 12.97 -15.19 1.84
CA THR A 30 13.24 -15.13 3.27
C THR A 30 12.48 -14.00 3.97
N SER A 31 12.21 -14.20 5.27
CA SER A 31 11.54 -13.23 6.13
C SER A 31 12.33 -11.93 6.29
N MET A 32 13.66 -12.01 6.47
CA MET A 32 14.54 -10.84 6.60
C MET A 32 14.42 -9.87 5.42
N ILE A 33 14.39 -10.39 4.19
CA ILE A 33 14.20 -9.56 2.98
C ILE A 33 12.76 -9.04 2.90
N GLY A 34 11.77 -9.87 3.24
CA GLY A 34 10.37 -9.43 3.31
C GLY A 34 10.16 -8.24 4.25
N ASP A 35 10.82 -8.24 5.40
CA ASP A 35 10.71 -7.16 6.39
C ASP A 35 11.41 -5.87 5.93
N ALA A 36 12.58 -5.98 5.29
CA ALA A 36 13.23 -4.84 4.66
C ALA A 36 12.35 -4.22 3.57
N VAL A 37 11.74 -5.05 2.71
CA VAL A 37 10.84 -4.59 1.66
C VAL A 37 9.61 -3.90 2.25
N ARG A 38 8.96 -4.46 3.27
CA ARG A 38 7.79 -3.83 3.94
C ARG A 38 8.10 -2.42 4.45
N THR A 39 9.30 -2.23 4.98
CA THR A 39 9.76 -0.91 5.46
C THR A 39 9.86 0.10 4.32
N ILE A 40 10.31 -0.33 3.14
CA ILE A 40 10.49 0.54 1.96
C ILE A 40 9.15 0.84 1.28
N VAL A 41 8.33 -0.18 1.06
CA VAL A 41 7.12 -0.09 0.21
C VAL A 41 5.90 0.43 0.96
N GLN A 42 5.87 0.31 2.29
CA GLN A 42 4.76 0.72 3.14
C GLN A 42 3.41 0.20 2.62
N ASP A 43 2.44 1.07 2.38
CA ASP A 43 1.09 0.75 1.90
C ASP A 43 0.98 0.56 0.38
N LYS A 44 2.06 0.82 -0.37
CA LYS A 44 2.08 0.80 -1.84
C LYS A 44 2.18 -0.61 -2.43
N ALA A 45 2.55 -1.60 -1.62
CA ALA A 45 2.69 -2.98 -2.07
C ALA A 45 2.14 -3.99 -1.05
N ARG A 46 1.82 -5.19 -1.53
CA ARG A 46 1.54 -6.38 -0.73
C ARG A 46 2.79 -7.27 -0.75
N VAL A 47 3.36 -7.54 0.42
CA VAL A 47 4.58 -8.34 0.57
C VAL A 47 4.28 -9.69 1.25
N THR A 48 4.51 -10.77 0.51
CA THR A 48 4.39 -12.15 1.01
C THR A 48 5.78 -12.77 1.11
N THR A 49 6.05 -13.51 2.18
CA THR A 49 7.29 -14.25 2.38
C THR A 49 7.03 -15.74 2.23
N LEU A 50 7.89 -16.46 1.51
CA LEU A 50 7.78 -17.91 1.35
C LEU A 50 8.19 -18.65 2.62
N MET A 51 9.26 -18.18 3.26
CA MET A 51 9.78 -18.74 4.50
C MET A 51 9.30 -17.92 5.72
N GLY A 52 8.96 -18.63 6.79
CA GLY A 52 8.61 -18.02 8.08
C GLY A 52 9.83 -17.45 8.83
N ALA A 53 9.58 -16.85 9.99
CA ALA A 53 10.66 -16.42 10.88
C ALA A 53 11.42 -17.65 11.44
N GLY A 54 12.75 -17.60 11.43
CA GLY A 54 13.60 -18.67 11.98
C GLY A 54 13.76 -19.92 11.10
N VAL A 55 13.21 -19.93 9.88
CA VAL A 55 13.43 -21.00 8.89
C VAL A 55 14.81 -20.84 8.23
N ASP A 56 15.58 -21.92 8.15
CA ASP A 56 16.87 -21.94 7.43
C ASP A 56 16.66 -21.85 5.91
N PRO A 57 17.24 -20.84 5.21
CA PRO A 57 17.06 -20.67 3.78
C PRO A 57 17.77 -21.68 2.88
N HIS A 58 18.73 -22.45 3.41
CA HIS A 58 19.60 -23.34 2.62
C HIS A 58 19.24 -24.82 2.74
N ALA A 59 18.25 -25.16 3.57
CA ALA A 59 17.77 -26.52 3.80
C ALA A 59 16.98 -27.10 2.61
#